data_AF-A0A3G8C6K3-F1
#
_entry.id   AF-A0A3G8C6K3-F1
#
_cell.length_a   1.000
_cell.length_b   1.000
_cell.length_c   1.000
_cell.angle_alpha   90.00
_cell.angle_beta   90.00
_cell.angle_gamma   90.00
#
_symmetry.space_group_name_H-M   'P 1'
#
loop_
_entity.id
_entity.type
_entity.pdbx_description
1 polymer ?
#
loop_
_entity_poly.entity_id
_entity_poly.type
_entity_poly.pdbx_seq_one_letter_code
_entity_poly.pdbx_strand_id
1 'polypeptide(L)'
;MFKQLMCVLLLVGCVMGPAGAKQFCPDKSMIQNVKGYFQYQQDGVLWQGPKVEPNEYIHSFLGALFTPEKGTDRKNGYVEKCVYKNQREELVVMRPCISGAANTMSLTDSLHWELGKIPFDQQVYVCRDNQPDNCAFTINNSQR
;
A
#
# COMPACT_ATOMS: atom_id res chain seq x y z
N MET A 1 51.65 22.67 -32.31
CA MET A 1 52.16 21.97 -31.10
C MET A 1 51.46 22.55 -29.89
N PHE A 2 50.73 21.71 -29.14
CA PHE A 2 50.20 21.81 -27.75
C PHE A 2 48.95 20.91 -27.70
N LYS A 3 49.12 19.58 -27.75
CA LYS A 3 49.21 18.67 -26.59
C LYS A 3 48.02 18.82 -25.62
N GLN A 4 47.10 17.86 -25.75
CA GLN A 4 46.37 17.06 -24.76
C GLN A 4 46.09 17.62 -23.35
N LEU A 5 45.00 17.09 -22.77
CA LEU A 5 44.37 17.30 -21.46
C LEU A 5 43.19 18.27 -21.54
N MET A 6 41.95 17.91 -21.18
CA MET A 6 41.50 16.93 -20.19
C MET A 6 40.21 16.25 -20.63
N CYS A 7 40.14 14.94 -20.41
CA CYS A 7 38.89 14.22 -20.16
C CYS A 7 38.16 14.88 -18.99
N VAL A 8 37.19 15.75 -19.26
CA VAL A 8 36.29 16.24 -18.22
C VAL A 8 35.19 15.19 -18.06
N LEU A 9 35.41 14.38 -17.02
CA LEU A 9 34.49 13.51 -16.31
C LEU A 9 33.03 13.54 -16.79
N LEU A 10 32.71 12.54 -17.63
CA LEU A 10 31.49 11.76 -17.45
C LEU A 10 31.44 11.27 -16.00
N LEU A 11 30.38 11.62 -15.27
CA LEU A 11 29.72 10.83 -14.21
C LEU A 11 28.78 11.75 -13.41
N VAL A 12 27.72 12.24 -14.07
CA VAL A 12 26.49 12.56 -13.34
C VAL A 12 25.84 11.22 -13.03
N GLY A 13 26.29 10.61 -11.94
CA GLY A 13 25.61 9.46 -11.36
C GLY A 13 24.27 9.93 -10.82
N CYS A 14 23.22 9.80 -11.63
CA CYS A 14 21.87 9.73 -11.09
C CYS A 14 21.83 8.48 -10.20
N VAL A 15 22.07 8.66 -8.90
CA VAL A 15 21.76 7.65 -7.89
C VAL A 15 20.23 7.59 -7.80
N MET A 16 19.60 6.97 -8.80
CA MET A 16 18.24 6.48 -8.64
C MET A 16 18.36 5.28 -7.72
N GLY A 17 18.24 5.52 -6.41
CA GLY A 17 17.93 4.45 -5.48
C GLY A 17 16.66 3.73 -5.97
N PRO A 18 16.48 2.44 -5.69
CA PRO A 18 15.26 1.73 -6.06
C PRO A 18 14.09 2.41 -5.35
N ALA A 19 13.36 3.27 -6.04
CA ALA A 19 12.05 3.70 -5.59
C ALA A 19 11.17 2.46 -5.64
N GLY A 20 10.79 1.94 -4.48
CA GLY A 20 9.87 0.80 -4.40
C GLY A 20 8.65 1.08 -5.27
N ALA A 21 8.16 0.05 -5.99
CA ALA A 21 6.98 0.21 -6.82
C ALA A 21 5.82 0.71 -5.97
N LYS A 22 5.07 1.70 -6.48
CA LYS A 22 3.84 2.16 -5.83
C LYS A 22 2.84 1.01 -5.79
N GLN A 23 2.32 0.77 -4.60
CA GLN A 23 1.35 -0.26 -4.27
C GLN A 23 0.10 0.42 -3.71
N PHE A 24 -1.04 -0.25 -3.90
CA PHE A 24 -2.35 0.33 -3.66
C PHE A 24 -3.26 -0.68 -2.97
N CYS A 25 -4.33 -0.15 -2.37
CA CYS A 25 -5.48 -0.98 -2.05
C CYS A 25 -6.04 -1.63 -3.32
N PRO A 26 -6.50 -2.90 -3.28
CA PRO A 26 -7.08 -3.54 -4.45
C PRO A 26 -8.16 -2.70 -5.11
N ASP A 27 -8.13 -2.57 -6.43
CA ASP A 27 -9.23 -1.93 -7.15
C ASP A 27 -10.52 -2.76 -6.95
N LYS A 28 -11.64 -2.08 -6.72
CA LYS A 28 -12.93 -2.74 -6.46
C LYS A 28 -13.35 -3.73 -7.55
N SER A 29 -13.00 -3.47 -8.81
CA SER A 29 -13.30 -4.31 -9.97
C SER A 29 -12.45 -5.57 -10.03
N MET A 30 -11.32 -5.59 -9.32
CA MET A 30 -10.36 -6.69 -9.29
C MET A 30 -10.58 -7.62 -8.09
N ILE A 31 -11.42 -7.23 -7.13
CA ILE A 31 -11.77 -8.06 -5.97
C ILE A 31 -12.83 -9.09 -6.40
N GLN A 32 -12.52 -10.37 -6.24
CA GLN A 32 -13.36 -11.48 -6.67
C GLN A 32 -13.91 -12.25 -5.47
N ASN A 33 -15.06 -12.91 -5.66
CA ASN A 33 -15.55 -13.92 -4.73
C ASN A 33 -14.92 -15.28 -5.06
N VAL A 34 -13.94 -15.70 -4.27
CA VAL A 34 -13.22 -16.96 -4.44
C VAL A 34 -13.52 -17.85 -3.23
N LYS A 35 -14.15 -19.01 -3.48
CA LYS A 35 -14.53 -19.99 -2.45
C LYS A 35 -15.36 -19.35 -1.30
N GLY A 36 -16.18 -18.36 -1.60
CA GLY A 36 -17.03 -17.66 -0.63
C GLY A 36 -16.31 -16.58 0.18
N TYR A 37 -15.15 -16.08 -0.26
CA TYR A 37 -14.46 -14.95 0.35
C TYR A 37 -14.14 -13.89 -0.69
N PHE A 38 -14.15 -12.63 -0.30
CA PHE A 38 -13.52 -11.60 -1.12
C PHE A 38 -12.01 -11.79 -1.14
N GLN A 39 -11.42 -11.85 -2.34
CA GLN A 39 -9.99 -12.04 -2.54
C GLN A 39 -9.46 -11.22 -3.71
N TYR A 40 -8.20 -10.84 -3.61
CA TYR A 40 -7.41 -10.30 -4.71
C TYR A 40 -5.96 -10.69 -4.48
N GLN A 41 -5.23 -11.04 -5.54
CA GLN A 41 -3.83 -11.42 -5.44
C GLN A 41 -3.04 -10.74 -6.54
N GLN A 42 -1.99 -10.01 -6.16
CA GLN A 42 -1.03 -9.42 -7.08
C GLN A 42 0.35 -9.39 -6.41
N ASP A 43 1.41 -9.61 -7.19
CA ASP A 43 2.81 -9.49 -6.75
C ASP A 43 3.13 -10.26 -5.46
N GLY A 44 2.52 -11.44 -5.28
CA GLY A 44 2.72 -12.31 -4.12
C GLY A 44 1.97 -11.89 -2.85
N VAL A 45 1.22 -10.79 -2.87
CA VAL A 45 0.36 -10.36 -1.75
C VAL A 45 -1.07 -10.83 -1.99
N LEU A 46 -1.57 -11.69 -1.11
CA LEU A 46 -2.98 -12.07 -1.09
C LEU A 46 -3.74 -11.08 -0.20
N TRP A 47 -4.71 -10.37 -0.75
CA TRP A 47 -5.68 -9.62 0.01
C TRP A 47 -6.91 -10.47 0.27
N GLN A 48 -7.33 -10.56 1.53
CA GLN A 48 -8.48 -11.35 1.93
C GLN A 48 -9.47 -10.54 2.75
N GLY A 49 -10.74 -10.66 2.39
CA GLY A 49 -11.88 -10.08 3.07
C GLY A 49 -12.73 -11.11 3.81
N PRO A 50 -13.93 -10.71 4.28
CA PRO A 50 -14.85 -11.59 4.98
C PRO A 50 -15.42 -12.67 4.06
N LYS A 51 -16.05 -13.67 4.69
CA LYS A 51 -16.89 -14.64 3.99
C LYS A 51 -18.13 -13.94 3.44
N VAL A 52 -18.55 -14.32 2.24
CA VAL A 52 -19.67 -13.72 1.52
C VAL A 52 -20.46 -14.75 0.73
N GLU A 53 -21.74 -14.42 0.51
CA GLU A 53 -22.62 -15.19 -0.36
C GLU A 53 -22.16 -15.14 -1.83
N PRO A 54 -22.53 -16.13 -2.66
CA PRO A 54 -22.26 -16.08 -4.09
C PRO A 54 -22.80 -14.80 -4.73
N ASN A 55 -22.10 -14.29 -5.75
CA ASN A 55 -22.45 -13.09 -6.53
C ASN A 55 -22.38 -11.75 -5.76
N GLU A 56 -21.86 -11.74 -4.53
CA GLU A 56 -21.49 -10.49 -3.85
C GLU A 56 -20.31 -9.82 -4.57
N TYR A 57 -20.39 -8.49 -4.75
CA TYR A 57 -19.31 -7.67 -5.28
C TYR A 57 -19.09 -6.38 -4.47
N ILE A 58 -17.92 -5.80 -4.66
CA ILE A 58 -17.51 -4.54 -4.02
C ILE A 58 -18.06 -3.35 -4.81
N HIS A 59 -18.80 -2.48 -4.13
CA HIS A 59 -19.44 -1.32 -4.73
C HIS A 59 -18.51 -0.09 -4.75
N SER A 60 -17.87 0.20 -3.62
CA SER A 60 -17.05 1.41 -3.45
C SER A 60 -15.88 1.22 -2.48
N PHE A 61 -14.80 1.96 -2.73
CA PHE A 61 -13.68 2.10 -1.81
C PHE A 61 -13.92 3.28 -0.87
N LEU A 62 -13.56 3.12 0.40
CA LEU A 62 -13.76 4.13 1.44
C LEU A 62 -12.46 4.67 2.03
N GLY A 63 -11.34 3.94 1.87
CA GLY A 63 -10.07 4.36 2.45
C GLY A 63 -9.20 3.20 2.95
N ALA A 64 -8.09 3.58 3.58
CA ALA A 64 -7.05 2.67 4.03
C ALA A 64 -6.52 3.08 5.41
N LEU A 65 -5.95 2.10 6.12
CA LEU A 65 -5.27 2.33 7.39
C LEU A 65 -3.87 1.75 7.34
N PHE A 66 -2.90 2.56 7.73
CA PHE A 66 -1.49 2.22 7.84
C PHE A 66 -1.06 2.34 9.30
N THR A 67 -0.38 1.30 9.78
CA THR A 67 0.17 1.27 11.13
C THR A 67 1.69 1.48 11.04
N PRO A 68 2.22 2.58 11.59
CA PRO A 68 3.65 2.79 11.69
C PRO A 68 4.27 1.78 12.65
N GLU A 69 5.49 1.34 12.36
CA GLU A 69 6.23 0.43 13.24
C GLU A 69 6.65 1.14 14.53
N LYS A 70 6.93 2.45 14.46
CA LYS A 70 7.36 3.26 15.59
C LYS A 70 6.81 4.68 15.52
N GLY A 71 6.08 5.09 16.57
CA GLY A 71 5.58 6.45 16.71
C GLY A 71 4.83 6.92 15.47
N THR A 72 5.25 8.06 14.92
CA THR A 72 4.68 8.63 13.69
C THR A 72 5.58 8.40 12.46
N ASP A 73 6.41 7.34 12.45
CA ASP A 73 7.29 7.07 11.31
C ASP A 73 6.47 6.66 10.07
N ARG A 74 6.59 7.43 8.99
CA ARG A 74 5.94 7.14 7.70
C ARG A 74 6.76 6.20 6.83
N LYS A 75 8.02 5.93 7.17
CA LYS A 75 8.95 5.15 6.35
C LYS A 75 8.94 3.65 6.65
N ASN A 76 8.48 3.29 7.85
CA ASN A 76 8.47 1.90 8.31
C ASN A 76 7.14 1.60 8.99
N GLY A 77 6.44 0.59 8.50
CA GLY A 77 5.14 0.17 8.98
C GLY A 77 4.47 -0.79 8.01
N TYR A 78 3.16 -0.89 8.06
CA TYR A 78 2.39 -1.75 7.17
C TYR A 78 0.99 -1.20 6.94
N VAL A 79 0.44 -1.41 5.75
CA VAL A 79 -0.99 -1.21 5.52
C VAL A 79 -1.75 -2.33 6.22
N GLU A 80 -2.50 -1.98 7.26
CA GLU A 80 -3.26 -2.94 8.05
C GLU A 80 -4.49 -3.44 7.31
N LYS A 81 -5.19 -2.51 6.62
CA LYS A 81 -6.45 -2.81 5.94
C LYS A 81 -6.85 -1.75 4.92
N CYS A 82 -7.61 -2.20 3.94
CA CYS A 82 -8.38 -1.37 3.01
C CYS A 82 -9.87 -1.59 3.28
N VAL A 83 -10.64 -0.51 3.28
CA VAL A 83 -12.06 -0.51 3.66
C VAL A 83 -12.91 -0.16 2.45
N TYR A 84 -13.99 -0.91 2.29
CA TYR A 84 -14.90 -0.83 1.16
C TYR A 84 -16.35 -0.94 1.63
N LYS A 85 -17.28 -0.73 0.70
CA LYS A 85 -18.66 -1.21 0.80
C LYS A 85 -18.95 -2.25 -0.26
N ASN A 86 -19.77 -3.25 0.07
CA ASN A 86 -20.38 -4.12 -0.95
C ASN A 86 -21.64 -3.48 -1.55
N GLN A 87 -22.26 -4.19 -2.50
CA GLN A 87 -23.55 -3.84 -3.11
C GLN A 87 -24.72 -3.64 -2.13
N ARG A 88 -24.61 -4.14 -0.90
CA ARG A 88 -25.59 -4.01 0.18
C ARG A 88 -25.28 -2.87 1.15
N GLU A 89 -24.32 -2.01 0.80
CA GLU A 89 -23.81 -0.92 1.65
C GLU A 89 -23.14 -1.37 2.97
N GLU A 90 -22.83 -2.66 3.09
CA GLU A 90 -22.15 -3.25 4.25
C GLU A 90 -20.65 -3.02 4.16
N LEU A 91 -20.01 -2.78 5.32
CA LEU A 91 -18.56 -2.58 5.38
C LEU A 91 -17.81 -3.88 5.09
N VAL A 92 -16.86 -3.79 4.17
CA VAL A 92 -15.94 -4.87 3.82
C VAL A 92 -14.52 -4.44 4.12
N VAL A 93 -13.81 -5.25 4.91
CA VAL A 93 -12.42 -4.99 5.30
C VAL A 93 -11.52 -6.02 4.64
N MET A 94 -10.72 -5.58 3.67
CA MET A 94 -9.67 -6.39 3.03
C MET A 94 -8.37 -6.20 3.80
N ARG A 95 -7.67 -7.29 4.13
CA ARG A 95 -6.36 -7.26 4.78
C ARG A 95 -5.31 -7.94 3.92
N PRO A 96 -4.07 -7.43 3.88
CA PRO A 96 -2.99 -8.10 3.17
C PRO A 96 -2.46 -9.26 4.01
N CYS A 97 -2.55 -10.47 3.45
CA CYS A 97 -1.86 -11.67 3.90
C CYS A 97 -0.49 -11.71 3.24
N ILE A 98 0.50 -11.10 3.90
CA ILE A 98 1.87 -11.05 3.41
C ILE A 98 2.60 -12.30 3.92
N SER A 99 2.96 -13.22 3.04
CA SER A 99 3.81 -14.36 3.36
C SER A 99 5.25 -14.09 2.89
N GLY A 100 6.21 -14.09 3.82
CA GLY A 100 7.62 -13.85 3.48
C GLY A 100 8.38 -13.06 4.56
N ALA A 101 9.70 -12.95 4.38
CA ALA A 101 10.56 -12.16 5.26
C ALA A 101 10.12 -10.68 5.25
N ALA A 102 9.93 -10.14 6.46
CA ALA A 102 9.53 -8.77 6.81
C ALA A 102 9.61 -7.71 5.69
N ASN A 103 8.58 -7.64 4.85
CA ASN A 103 8.36 -6.52 3.95
C ASN A 103 7.71 -5.40 4.77
N THR A 104 8.50 -4.40 5.16
CA THR A 104 7.97 -3.14 5.69
C THR A 104 7.45 -2.28 4.54
N MET A 105 6.56 -1.36 4.83
CA MET A 105 5.99 -0.43 3.87
C MET A 105 6.26 1.00 4.30
N SER A 106 6.36 1.89 3.33
CA SER A 106 6.34 3.34 3.57
C SER A 106 5.14 3.98 2.92
N LEU A 107 4.60 4.99 3.57
CA LEU A 107 3.65 5.89 2.94
C LEU A 107 4.38 6.67 1.85
N THR A 108 3.71 6.84 0.71
CA THR A 108 4.16 7.82 -0.27
C THR A 108 4.02 9.23 0.32
N ASP A 109 4.68 10.21 -0.28
CA ASP A 109 4.50 11.64 0.01
C ASP A 109 3.13 12.14 -0.51
N SER A 110 2.06 11.44 -0.13
CA SER A 110 0.67 11.77 -0.36
C SER A 110 0.13 12.56 0.83
N LEU A 111 -0.59 13.65 0.53
CA LEU A 111 -1.29 14.51 1.48
C LEU A 111 -2.60 13.89 1.98
N HIS A 112 -3.05 12.78 1.38
CA HIS A 112 -4.31 12.11 1.75
C HIS A 112 -4.17 11.22 2.99
N TRP A 113 -2.95 11.00 3.49
CA TRP A 113 -2.68 10.26 4.72
C TRP A 113 -2.61 11.21 5.92
N GLU A 114 -3.58 11.08 6.81
CA GLU A 114 -3.70 11.88 8.03
C GLU A 114 -3.31 11.07 9.26
N LEU A 115 -2.57 11.68 10.19
CA LEU A 115 -2.25 11.05 11.46
C LEU A 115 -3.52 10.97 12.33
N GLY A 116 -3.84 9.77 12.80
CA GLY A 116 -4.94 9.49 13.70
C GLY A 116 -4.52 8.66 14.90
N LYS A 117 -5.49 8.41 15.78
CA LYS A 117 -5.37 7.49 16.91
C LYS A 117 -6.55 6.54 16.91
N ILE A 118 -6.28 5.26 17.15
CA ILE A 118 -7.30 4.22 17.36
C ILE A 118 -7.28 3.78 18.84
N PRO A 119 -8.16 2.88 19.30
CA PRO A 119 -8.17 2.42 20.70
C PRO A 119 -6.79 1.97 21.19
N PHE A 120 -6.57 2.10 22.50
CA PHE A 120 -5.27 1.86 23.16
C PHE A 120 -4.16 2.83 22.72
N ASP A 121 -4.53 4.05 22.31
CA ASP A 121 -3.60 5.13 21.92
C ASP A 121 -2.63 4.78 20.78
N GLN A 122 -2.94 3.74 20.01
CA GLN A 122 -2.14 3.35 18.86
C GLN A 122 -2.23 4.43 17.79
N GLN A 123 -1.07 4.98 17.43
CA GLN A 123 -0.93 5.94 16.34
C GLN A 123 -1.05 5.22 15.01
N VAL A 124 -1.84 5.78 14.10
CA VAL A 124 -2.06 5.23 12.75
C VAL A 124 -2.11 6.37 11.75
N TYR A 125 -1.91 6.04 10.48
CA TYR A 125 -2.26 6.92 9.38
C TYR A 125 -3.54 6.43 8.71
N VAL A 126 -4.48 7.34 8.47
CA VAL A 126 -5.76 7.05 7.82
C VAL A 126 -5.82 7.81 6.51
N CYS A 127 -6.16 7.12 5.43
CA CYS A 127 -6.54 7.71 4.17
C CYS A 127 -8.04 7.52 4.00
N ARG A 128 -8.81 8.61 3.84
CA ARG A 128 -10.28 8.58 3.68
C ARG A 128 -10.73 8.91 2.25
N ASP A 129 -9.78 8.97 1.33
CA ASP A 129 -10.03 9.24 -0.06
C ASP A 129 -10.71 8.03 -0.73
N ASN A 130 -11.68 8.28 -1.60
CA ASN A 130 -12.41 7.22 -2.28
C ASN A 130 -11.71 6.74 -3.57
N GLN A 131 -10.58 7.35 -3.94
CA GLN A 131 -9.71 6.86 -5.00
C GLN A 131 -8.56 6.05 -4.38
N PRO A 132 -8.43 4.74 -4.68
CA PRO A 132 -7.37 3.89 -4.15
C PRO A 132 -5.95 4.46 -4.39
N ASP A 133 -5.76 5.14 -5.52
CA ASP A 133 -4.50 5.77 -5.91
C ASP A 133 -4.02 6.86 -4.94
N ASN A 134 -4.95 7.57 -4.30
CA ASN A 134 -4.63 8.59 -3.31
C ASN A 134 -4.14 7.97 -1.99
N CYS A 135 -4.50 6.72 -1.74
CA CYS A 135 -4.08 5.90 -0.60
C CYS A 135 -2.87 5.00 -0.94
N ALA A 136 -1.96 5.48 -1.77
CA ALA A 136 -0.76 4.73 -2.18
C ALA A 136 0.31 4.62 -1.10
N PHE A 137 1.02 3.49 -1.14
CA PHE A 137 2.20 3.18 -0.31
C PHE A 137 3.25 2.50 -1.19
N THR A 138 4.45 2.25 -0.65
CA THR A 138 5.50 1.46 -1.32
C THR A 138 5.89 0.30 -0.43
N ILE A 139 6.19 -0.84 -1.05
CA ILE A 139 6.79 -1.97 -0.33
C ILE A 139 8.30 -1.77 -0.32
N ASN A 140 8.88 -1.80 0.87
CA ASN A 140 10.31 -1.75 1.08
C ASN A 140 10.82 -3.19 1.16
N ASN A 141 11.46 -3.65 0.08
CA ASN A 141 12.09 -4.96 0.08
C ASN A 141 13.33 -4.90 0.98
N SER A 142 13.37 -5.73 2.03
CA SER A 142 14.55 -5.86 2.88
C SER A 142 15.65 -6.73 2.24
N GLN A 143 15.49 -7.16 0.99
CA GLN A 143 16.53 -7.88 0.26
C GLN A 143 17.64 -6.91 -0.17
N ARG A 144 18.64 -6.78 0.71
CA ARG A 144 20.01 -6.41 0.37
C ARG A 144 20.97 -7.42 0.97
#